data_AF-A0A7Y3XGR4-F1
#
_entry.id   AF-A0A7Y3XGR4-F1
#
_cell.length_a   1.000
_cell.length_b   1.000
_cell.length_c   1.000
_cell.angle_alpha   90.00
_cell.angle_beta   90.00
_cell.angle_gamma   90.00
#
_symmetry.space_group_name_H-M   'P 1'
#
loop_
_entity.id
_entity.type
_entity.pdbx_description
1 polymer ?
#
loop_
_entity_poly.entity_id
_entity_poly.type
_entity_poly.pdbx_seq_one_letter_code
_entity_poly.pdbx_strand_id
1 'polypeptide(L)'
;MSAPLWNHELTGATYQLYDSEYLIEEPEQPGEASLLCLSCHDGTVALDSYGGNHGATFIEGDALIGTDLSDDHPIGIAWTHQYRGSNCRGCHGSGHHGGGLFDFVTPFYDGKVECMSCHEPHNSENEPFMLRMSNAGSAMCLVCHPV
;
A
#
# COMPACT_ATOMS: atom_id res chain seq x y z
N MET A 1 15.90 11.83 12.07
CA MET A 1 15.15 13.09 12.32
C MET A 1 14.49 13.48 11.02
N SER A 2 13.18 13.27 10.93
CA SER A 2 12.36 13.72 9.81
C SER A 2 10.88 13.61 10.20
N ALA A 3 10.42 14.52 11.07
CA ALA A 3 9.03 14.95 11.00
C ALA A 3 8.97 15.95 9.83
N PRO A 4 8.01 15.86 8.89
CA PRO A 4 6.56 15.93 9.20
C PRO A 4 5.69 14.95 8.38
N LEU A 5 4.36 14.82 8.61
CA LEU A 5 3.41 15.81 8.08
C LEU A 5 2.60 16.63 9.11
N TRP A 6 2.55 16.26 10.39
CA TRP A 6 1.81 17.04 11.42
C TRP A 6 2.05 16.58 12.87
N ASN A 7 3.14 15.84 13.11
CA ASN A 7 3.43 15.29 14.44
C ASN A 7 2.29 14.39 14.98
N HIS A 8 1.59 13.71 14.08
CA HIS A 8 0.61 12.68 14.38
C HIS A 8 1.35 11.41 14.85
N GLU A 9 0.82 10.77 15.88
CA GLU A 9 1.37 9.55 16.47
C GLU A 9 1.30 8.39 15.46
N LEU A 10 2.43 7.71 15.22
CA LEU A 10 2.42 6.51 14.40
C LEU A 10 1.91 5.33 15.24
N THR A 11 1.14 4.47 14.59
CA THR A 11 0.74 3.19 15.17
C THR A 11 1.96 2.33 15.50
N GLY A 12 1.90 1.68 16.67
CA GLY A 12 2.82 0.64 17.09
C GLY A 12 2.19 -0.76 17.01
N ALA A 13 1.07 -0.89 16.30
CA ALA A 13 0.35 -2.15 16.17
C ALA A 13 1.19 -3.20 15.41
N THR A 14 0.88 -4.46 15.68
CA THR A 14 1.32 -5.60 14.86
C THR A 14 0.11 -6.11 14.12
N TYR A 15 0.26 -6.35 12.83
CA TYR A 15 -0.82 -6.72 11.94
C TYR A 15 -0.88 -8.22 11.74
N GLN A 16 -2.09 -8.78 11.71
CA GLN A 16 -2.32 -10.11 11.15
C GLN A 16 -2.28 -9.97 9.63
N LEU A 17 -1.29 -10.61 9.00
CA LEU A 17 -1.09 -10.48 7.56
C LEU A 17 -1.85 -11.58 6.81
N TYR A 18 -2.13 -11.30 5.55
CA TYR A 18 -2.62 -12.29 4.61
C TYR A 18 -1.66 -13.48 4.53
N ASP A 19 -2.20 -14.69 4.65
CA ASP A 19 -1.48 -15.96 4.59
C ASP A 19 -2.22 -16.92 3.64
N SER A 20 -1.49 -17.55 2.73
CA SER A 20 -2.04 -18.50 1.76
C SER A 20 -0.97 -19.43 1.23
N GLU A 21 -1.35 -20.70 1.00
CA GLU A 21 -0.47 -21.69 0.37
C GLU A 21 0.01 -21.31 -1.04
N TYR A 22 -0.64 -20.33 -1.68
CA TYR A 22 -0.30 -19.84 -3.01
C TYR A 22 0.62 -18.61 -3.00
N LEU A 23 1.01 -18.09 -1.82
CA LEU A 23 1.98 -17.02 -1.72
C LEU A 23 3.34 -17.49 -2.24
N ILE A 24 3.92 -16.71 -3.15
CA ILE A 24 5.27 -16.96 -3.67
C ILE A 24 6.33 -16.34 -2.74
N GLU A 25 5.95 -15.27 -2.04
CA GLU A 25 6.75 -14.54 -1.07
C GLU A 25 5.83 -14.13 0.08
N GLU A 26 6.27 -14.38 1.31
CA GLU A 26 5.52 -14.02 2.51
C GLU A 26 5.57 -12.51 2.73
N PRO A 27 4.44 -11.85 3.06
CA PRO A 27 4.45 -10.45 3.43
C PRO A 27 5.19 -10.25 4.77
N GLU A 28 6.00 -9.21 4.83
CA GLU A 28 6.51 -8.69 6.10
C GLU A 28 5.52 -7.67 6.69
N GLN A 29 5.74 -7.26 7.95
CA GLN A 29 4.93 -6.19 8.54
C GLN A 29 4.98 -4.92 7.68
N PRO A 30 3.89 -4.13 7.65
CA PRO A 30 3.80 -2.93 6.81
C PRO A 30 4.97 -1.98 7.05
N GLY A 31 5.57 -1.49 5.96
CA GLY A 31 6.66 -0.52 6.04
C GLY A 31 6.18 0.87 6.44
N GLU A 32 7.13 1.80 6.63
CA GLU A 32 6.85 3.19 7.02
C GLU A 32 5.79 3.85 6.12
N ALA A 33 5.79 3.53 4.82
CA ALA A 33 4.83 4.03 3.85
C ALA A 33 3.36 3.69 4.20
N SER A 34 3.09 2.44 4.61
CA SER A 34 1.75 2.00 4.97
C SER A 34 1.39 2.38 6.41
N LEU A 35 2.36 2.43 7.32
CA LEU A 35 2.13 2.85 8.71
C LEU A 35 1.63 4.31 8.81
N LEU A 36 1.94 5.16 7.84
CA LEU A 36 1.36 6.51 7.75
C LEU A 36 -0.15 6.51 7.49
N CYS A 37 -0.65 5.53 6.75
CA CYS A 37 -2.08 5.35 6.52
C CYS A 37 -2.71 4.68 7.73
N LEU A 38 -2.09 3.60 8.19
CA LEU A 38 -2.61 2.76 9.27
C LEU A 38 -2.63 3.52 10.60
N SER A 39 -1.78 4.53 10.83
CA SER A 39 -1.88 5.37 12.03
C SER A 39 -3.23 6.05 12.21
N CYS A 40 -4.03 6.20 11.15
CA CYS A 40 -5.42 6.61 11.27
C CYS A 40 -6.37 5.43 11.03
N HIS A 41 -6.07 4.61 10.02
CA HIS A 41 -6.98 3.60 9.48
C HIS A 41 -7.01 2.28 10.24
N ASP A 42 -6.06 1.99 11.13
CA ASP A 42 -6.06 0.77 11.92
C ASP A 42 -6.87 0.88 13.22
N GLY A 43 -7.35 2.08 13.55
CA GLY A 43 -8.16 2.36 14.74
C GLY A 43 -7.42 2.26 16.08
N THR A 44 -6.10 2.13 16.07
CA THR A 44 -5.28 2.01 17.30
C THR A 44 -4.79 3.36 17.81
N VAL A 45 -4.65 4.34 16.91
CA VAL A 45 -4.27 5.71 17.24
C VAL A 45 -5.41 6.66 16.86
N ALA A 46 -5.71 7.59 17.76
CA ALA A 46 -6.75 8.57 17.53
C ALA A 46 -6.30 9.61 16.48
N LEU A 47 -7.24 10.09 15.68
CA LEU A 47 -7.06 11.15 14.68
C LEU A 47 -6.50 12.43 15.31
N ASP A 48 -6.89 12.73 16.55
CA ASP A 48 -6.47 13.88 17.33
C ASP A 48 -5.21 13.65 18.19
N SER A 49 -4.50 12.52 18.00
CA SER A 49 -3.21 12.26 18.63
C SER A 49 -2.06 12.97 17.91
N TYR A 50 -1.86 14.25 18.20
CA TYR A 50 -0.76 15.04 17.67
C TYR A 50 -0.02 15.82 18.77
N GLY A 51 1.24 16.17 18.53
CA GLY A 51 1.97 17.02 19.49
C GLY A 51 2.50 16.27 20.71
N GLY A 52 2.45 14.94 20.72
CA GLY A 52 2.67 14.11 21.91
C GLY A 52 1.43 14.03 22.83
N ASN A 53 0.27 14.50 22.39
CA ASN A 53 -1.00 14.28 23.08
C ASN A 53 -1.65 12.99 22.58
N HIS A 54 -2.41 12.34 23.44
CA HIS A 54 -3.26 11.20 23.08
C HIS A 54 -4.71 11.66 22.94
N GLY A 55 -5.24 11.51 21.73
CA GLY A 55 -6.62 11.84 21.39
C GLY A 55 -7.62 10.75 21.82
N ALA A 56 -8.87 10.94 21.42
CA ALA A 56 -9.95 9.97 21.67
C ALA A 56 -10.90 9.79 20.47
N THR A 57 -10.66 10.48 19.36
CA THR A 57 -11.47 10.39 18.15
C THR A 57 -10.83 9.40 17.19
N PHE A 58 -11.47 8.27 16.92
CA PHE A 58 -10.94 7.23 16.05
C PHE A 58 -11.61 7.23 14.68
N ILE A 59 -10.95 6.64 13.68
CA ILE A 59 -11.62 6.31 12.42
C ILE A 59 -12.70 5.26 12.67
N GLU A 60 -13.82 5.41 11.98
CA GLU A 60 -14.97 4.49 12.05
C GLU A 60 -15.49 4.18 10.64
N GLY A 61 -16.37 3.18 10.55
CA GLY A 61 -17.04 2.80 9.30
C GLY A 61 -16.08 2.18 8.28
N ASP A 62 -16.36 2.38 7.00
CA ASP A 62 -15.64 1.75 5.88
C ASP A 62 -14.17 2.21 5.75
N ALA A 63 -13.79 3.28 6.45
CA ALA A 63 -12.40 3.73 6.52
C ALA A 63 -11.59 2.98 7.59
N LEU A 64 -12.23 2.27 8.51
CA LEU A 64 -11.55 1.48 9.52
C LEU A 64 -11.10 0.14 8.91
N ILE A 65 -9.84 0.07 8.53
CA ILE A 65 -9.17 -1.15 8.05
C ILE A 65 -8.92 -2.08 9.23
N GLY A 66 -8.40 -1.53 10.33
CA GLY A 66 -8.05 -2.31 11.51
C GLY A 66 -6.65 -2.93 11.46
N THR A 67 -6.38 -3.84 12.40
CA THR A 67 -5.10 -4.54 12.54
C THR A 67 -5.10 -5.95 11.93
N ASP A 68 -6.26 -6.41 11.44
CA ASP A 68 -6.37 -7.65 10.68
C ASP A 68 -6.37 -7.30 9.20
N LEU A 69 -5.27 -7.62 8.52
CA LEU A 69 -5.07 -7.42 7.09
C LEU A 69 -5.14 -8.77 6.34
N SER A 70 -5.71 -9.80 6.97
CA SER A 70 -5.74 -11.14 6.38
C SER A 70 -6.75 -11.29 5.24
N ASP A 71 -7.68 -10.35 5.09
CA ASP A 71 -8.62 -10.24 3.97
C ASP A 71 -8.26 -9.12 2.97
N ASP A 72 -7.23 -8.33 3.28
CA ASP A 72 -6.68 -7.29 2.39
C ASP A 72 -5.69 -7.86 1.37
N HIS A 73 -5.41 -7.07 0.33
CA HIS A 73 -4.31 -7.39 -0.56
C HIS A 73 -2.99 -7.36 0.23
N PRO A 74 -2.14 -8.40 0.11
CA PRO A 74 -0.86 -8.42 0.80
C PRO A 74 -0.02 -7.16 0.53
N ILE A 75 0.39 -6.50 1.61
CA ILE A 75 1.39 -5.42 1.63
C ILE A 75 2.63 -5.89 2.41
N GLY A 76 3.75 -5.21 2.24
CA GLY A 76 5.03 -5.62 2.82
C GLY A 76 5.72 -6.76 2.06
N ILE A 77 5.17 -7.18 0.90
CA ILE A 77 5.81 -8.18 0.03
C ILE A 77 7.04 -7.56 -0.63
N ALA A 78 8.18 -8.23 -0.50
CA ALA A 78 9.42 -7.83 -1.14
C ALA A 78 9.35 -7.95 -2.68
N TRP A 79 9.92 -6.96 -3.34
CA TRP A 79 10.07 -6.83 -4.79
C TRP A 79 10.88 -7.97 -5.45
N THR A 80 11.52 -8.82 -4.66
CA THR A 80 12.36 -9.93 -5.13
C THR A 80 11.59 -10.97 -5.97
N HIS A 81 10.25 -10.92 -6.03
CA HIS A 81 9.43 -11.83 -6.84
C HIS A 81 9.70 -11.77 -8.35
N GLN A 82 10.22 -10.65 -8.89
CA GLN A 82 10.49 -10.51 -10.34
C GLN A 82 11.49 -11.54 -10.90
N TYR A 83 12.27 -12.19 -10.03
CA TYR A 83 13.25 -13.19 -10.40
C TYR A 83 12.71 -14.64 -10.33
N ARG A 84 11.45 -14.83 -9.92
CA ARG A 84 10.84 -16.14 -9.69
C ARG A 84 9.83 -16.59 -10.75
N GLY A 85 9.76 -15.92 -11.91
CA GLY A 85 8.89 -16.32 -13.02
C GLY A 85 9.12 -15.54 -14.33
N SER A 86 8.76 -16.13 -15.48
CA SER A 86 8.90 -15.48 -16.79
C SER A 86 7.86 -14.38 -17.06
N ASN A 87 6.75 -14.36 -16.31
CA ASN A 87 5.65 -13.40 -16.42
C ASN A 87 5.84 -12.10 -15.61
N CYS A 88 6.79 -12.07 -14.67
CA CYS A 88 7.11 -10.87 -13.86
C CYS A 88 8.30 -10.06 -14.42
N ARG A 89 8.91 -10.52 -15.52
CA ARG A 89 10.11 -9.92 -16.11
C ARG A 89 9.75 -8.73 -17.00
N GLY A 90 10.19 -7.53 -16.62
CA GLY A 90 10.07 -6.32 -17.44
C GLY A 90 9.15 -5.23 -16.89
N CYS A 91 8.56 -5.41 -15.71
CA CYS A 91 7.74 -4.37 -15.08
C CYS A 91 8.59 -3.18 -14.55
N HIS A 92 9.93 -3.30 -14.48
CA HIS A 92 10.83 -2.41 -13.70
C HIS A 92 11.98 -1.77 -14.49
N GLY A 93 11.79 -1.49 -15.77
CA GLY A 93 12.69 -0.59 -16.47
C GLY A 93 12.43 0.86 -16.08
N SER A 94 13.47 1.64 -15.74
CA SER A 94 13.43 3.11 -15.69
C SER A 94 13.25 3.74 -17.08
N GLY A 95 12.56 3.07 -17.99
CA GLY A 95 12.25 3.53 -19.33
C GLY A 95 10.81 3.17 -19.60
N HIS A 96 10.05 4.18 -20.04
CA HIS A 96 8.84 3.97 -20.82
C HIS A 96 9.05 2.78 -21.75
N HIS A 97 8.41 1.66 -21.45
CA HIS A 97 8.29 0.58 -22.41
C HIS A 97 7.21 1.01 -23.41
N GLY A 98 7.64 1.89 -24.32
CA GLY A 98 6.89 2.26 -25.51
C GLY A 98 6.47 1.00 -26.24
N GLY A 99 5.16 0.75 -26.26
CA GLY A 99 4.55 -0.35 -27.02
C GLY A 99 3.24 -0.90 -26.47
N GLY A 100 2.87 -0.62 -25.21
CA GLY A 100 1.62 -1.08 -24.60
C GLY A 100 0.86 0.04 -23.89
N LEU A 101 -0.45 -0.12 -23.75
CA LEU A 101 -1.44 0.88 -23.30
C LEU A 101 -1.32 1.35 -21.82
N PHE A 102 -0.20 1.09 -21.15
CA PHE A 102 -0.01 1.39 -19.72
C PHE A 102 1.35 2.06 -19.48
N ASP A 103 1.33 3.40 -19.36
CA ASP A 103 2.47 4.24 -18.97
C ASP A 103 2.55 4.41 -17.43
N PHE A 104 2.14 3.39 -16.69
CA PHE A 104 2.07 3.45 -15.23
C PHE A 104 3.23 2.67 -14.61
N VAL A 105 4.14 3.39 -13.95
CA VAL A 105 5.16 2.79 -13.10
C VAL A 105 4.59 2.72 -11.68
N THR A 106 4.22 1.52 -11.24
CA THR A 106 3.82 1.29 -9.85
C THR A 106 5.01 1.59 -8.92
N PRO A 107 4.88 2.51 -7.95
CA PRO A 107 5.97 2.80 -7.03
C PRO A 107 6.11 1.70 -5.97
N PHE A 108 7.34 1.42 -5.58
CA PHE A 108 7.70 0.51 -4.50
C PHE A 108 8.42 1.29 -3.42
N TYR A 109 8.16 0.94 -2.17
CA TYR A 109 8.65 1.66 -1.00
C TYR A 109 9.58 0.74 -0.24
N ASP A 110 10.85 1.12 -0.11
CA ASP A 110 11.91 0.25 0.41
C ASP A 110 11.97 -1.14 -0.27
N GLY A 111 11.68 -1.17 -1.58
CA GLY A 111 11.63 -2.41 -2.34
C GLY A 111 10.47 -3.34 -1.96
N LYS A 112 9.38 -2.82 -1.40
CA LYS A 112 8.16 -3.57 -1.08
C LYS A 112 6.92 -2.98 -1.74
N VAL A 113 5.91 -3.82 -1.93
CA VAL A 113 4.54 -3.37 -2.23
C VAL A 113 3.92 -2.81 -0.95
N GLU A 114 3.45 -1.58 -0.98
CA GLU A 114 2.84 -0.89 0.16
C GLU A 114 1.53 -0.21 -0.27
N CYS A 115 0.73 0.33 0.65
CA CYS A 115 -0.54 0.99 0.31
C CYS A 115 -0.37 2.05 -0.79
N MET A 116 0.69 2.84 -0.72
CA MET A 116 1.00 3.89 -1.70
C MET A 116 1.45 3.36 -3.07
N SER A 117 1.67 2.06 -3.23
CA SER A 117 1.90 1.44 -4.55
C SER A 117 0.67 1.56 -5.43
N CYS A 118 -0.53 1.43 -4.85
CA CYS A 118 -1.80 1.53 -5.58
C CYS A 118 -2.54 2.85 -5.30
N HIS A 119 -2.37 3.41 -4.10
CA HIS A 119 -3.03 4.64 -3.68
C HIS A 119 -2.11 5.87 -3.82
N GLU A 120 -2.68 6.98 -4.27
CA GLU A 120 -2.05 8.29 -4.32
C GLU A 120 -3.04 9.31 -3.72
N PRO A 121 -2.89 9.66 -2.43
CA PRO A 121 -3.79 10.61 -1.77
C PRO A 121 -3.72 12.02 -2.36
N HIS A 122 -2.70 12.32 -3.18
CA HIS A 122 -2.57 13.57 -3.91
C HIS A 122 -2.86 13.41 -5.40
N ASN A 123 -3.62 12.39 -5.82
CA ASN A 123 -3.93 12.21 -7.22
C ASN A 123 -4.77 13.40 -7.71
N SER A 124 -4.47 13.91 -8.90
CA SER A 124 -5.28 14.96 -9.55
C SER A 124 -6.43 14.40 -10.37
N GLU A 125 -6.34 13.10 -10.71
CA GLU A 125 -7.27 12.43 -11.63
C GLU A 125 -8.57 12.00 -10.94
N ASN A 126 -8.65 12.10 -9.61
CA ASN A 126 -9.83 11.82 -8.79
C ASN A 126 -10.40 10.41 -9.05
N GLU A 127 -9.52 9.44 -9.26
CA GLU A 127 -9.89 8.03 -9.32
C GLU A 127 -10.48 7.59 -7.97
N PRO A 128 -11.55 6.77 -7.97
CA PRO A 128 -12.16 6.27 -6.74
C PRO A 128 -11.14 5.65 -5.80
N PHE A 129 -11.35 5.83 -4.48
CA PHE A 129 -10.47 5.32 -3.43
C PHE A 129 -9.01 5.81 -3.53
N MET A 130 -8.79 6.96 -4.18
CA MET A 130 -7.45 7.53 -4.37
C MET A 130 -6.52 6.61 -5.17
N LEU A 131 -7.05 5.79 -6.08
CA LEU A 131 -6.21 4.90 -6.88
C LEU A 131 -5.31 5.72 -7.84
N ARG A 132 -4.13 5.19 -8.16
CA ARG A 132 -3.22 5.84 -9.11
C ARG A 132 -3.67 5.76 -10.57
N MET A 133 -4.56 4.83 -10.88
CA MET A 133 -5.16 4.64 -12.20
C MET A 133 -6.52 3.96 -12.04
N SER A 134 -7.36 4.07 -13.09
CA SER A 134 -8.63 3.35 -13.13
C SER A 134 -8.43 1.84 -12.97
N ASN A 135 -9.23 1.23 -12.10
CA ASN A 135 -9.29 -0.24 -11.95
C ASN A 135 -10.36 -0.89 -12.84
N ALA A 136 -10.82 -0.21 -13.90
CA ALA A 136 -11.75 -0.77 -14.86
C ALA A 136 -11.20 -2.06 -15.46
N GLY A 137 -11.96 -3.16 -15.40
CA GLY A 137 -11.50 -4.46 -15.89
C GLY A 137 -10.31 -5.04 -15.14
N SER A 138 -10.12 -4.68 -13.86
CA SER A 138 -8.98 -5.08 -13.04
C SER A 138 -7.63 -4.58 -13.56
N ALA A 139 -7.63 -3.48 -14.33
CA ALA A 139 -6.43 -2.96 -14.99
C ALA A 139 -5.26 -2.74 -14.02
N MET A 140 -5.52 -2.33 -12.78
CA MET A 140 -4.47 -2.18 -11.75
C MET A 140 -3.86 -3.54 -11.37
N CYS A 141 -4.71 -4.54 -11.11
CA CYS A 141 -4.25 -5.87 -10.69
C CYS A 141 -3.40 -6.53 -11.80
N LEU A 142 -3.80 -6.32 -13.06
CA LEU A 142 -3.14 -6.89 -14.23
C LEU A 142 -1.75 -6.30 -14.52
N VAL A 143 -1.38 -5.19 -13.86
CA VAL A 143 0.00 -4.67 -13.90
C VAL A 143 0.98 -5.69 -13.33
N CYS A 144 0.58 -6.40 -12.26
CA CYS A 144 1.42 -7.35 -11.53
C CYS A 144 0.98 -8.81 -11.72
N HIS A 145 -0.31 -9.06 -11.96
CA HIS A 145 -0.91 -10.37 -12.17
C HIS A 145 -1.39 -10.54 -13.63
N PRO A 146 -0.48 -10.51 -14.62
CA PRO A 146 -0.87 -10.68 -16.01
C PRO A 146 -1.43 -12.10 -16.23
N VAL A 147 -2.49 -12.16 -17.04
CA VAL A 147 -3.12 -13.40 -17.51
C VAL A 147 -2.39 -14.01 -18.71
#